data_AF-A0A3E1ECA7-F1
#
_entry.id   AF-A0A3E1ECA7-F1
#
_cell.length_a   1.000
_cell.length_b   1.000
_cell.length_c   1.000
_cell.angle_alpha   90.00
_cell.angle_beta   90.00
_cell.angle_gamma   90.00
#
_symmetry.space_group_name_H-M   'P 1'
#
loop_
_entity.id
_entity.type
_entity.pdbx_description
1 polymer ?
#
loop_
_entity_poly.entity_id
_entity_poly.type
_entity_poly.pdbx_seq_one_letter_code
_entity_poly.pdbx_strand_id
1 'polypeptide(L)'
;MNSPVSRRRFLRQAMAASGALSLPGALTAASKPPVSESLVTTLFGSLTEEQRKDLCFPFDHPLRRKVDNNWHVTEPIIRDFLTADQQQMVREIFLNLHSESYRNEVMKQVVHDNGAGGFGDSSIALFGEPGTGKFEFVLTSRHVTRRCDGDSVAGKAFGGPIFYGHAAQGFNEKPDHPGNVYWFQAKRANEVFAMLDGKQREKALVLQPRPERGNATVQLRRDGVGLEGIPVADLASDQKAHVLKVLEDLLMPFRPEDVAESMALIQKVGLEKHSLAFYKGHDIGEDGVWDTWQLEGPGLVWHFRGKPHVHTWVHIADPDVPDEAA
;
A
#
# COMPACT_ATOMS: atom_id res chain seq x y z
N MET A 1 -26.35 42.23 -11.49
CA MET A 1 -26.39 40.76 -11.57
C MET A 1 -24.98 40.28 -11.89
N ASN A 2 -24.22 39.91 -10.86
CA ASN A 2 -22.83 39.49 -10.98
C ASN A 2 -22.76 37.96 -10.84
N SER A 3 -22.39 37.28 -11.92
CA SER A 3 -22.07 35.84 -11.86
C SER A 3 -20.59 35.68 -11.47
N PRO A 4 -20.26 34.86 -10.45
CA PRO A 4 -18.89 34.71 -9.99
C PRO A 4 -18.12 33.79 -10.94
N VAL A 5 -17.01 34.30 -11.47
CA VAL A 5 -16.01 33.52 -12.20
C VAL A 5 -15.44 32.45 -11.25
N SER A 6 -15.66 31.18 -11.60
CA SER A 6 -15.22 30.01 -10.83
C SER A 6 -13.70 29.97 -10.66
N ARG A 7 -13.25 29.84 -9.41
CA ARG A 7 -11.84 29.70 -8.96
C ARG A 7 -11.07 28.56 -9.65
N ARG A 8 -11.75 27.65 -10.37
CA ARG A 8 -11.14 26.54 -11.12
C ARG A 8 -10.43 26.95 -12.41
N ARG A 9 -10.57 28.19 -12.89
CA ARG A 9 -9.87 28.67 -14.11
C ARG A 9 -8.47 29.21 -13.83
N PHE A 10 -8.17 29.59 -12.59
CA PHE A 10 -6.89 30.24 -12.24
C PHE A 10 -5.73 29.25 -12.10
N LEU A 11 -5.99 27.97 -11.80
CA LEU A 11 -4.96 26.93 -11.69
C LEU A 11 -4.55 26.28 -13.04
N ARG A 12 -5.13 26.71 -14.17
CA ARG A 12 -4.83 26.16 -15.51
C ARG A 12 -3.96 27.06 -16.40
N GLN A 13 -3.45 28.19 -15.92
CA GLN A 13 -2.72 29.18 -16.75
C GLN A 13 -1.37 29.63 -16.21
N ALA A 14 -0.63 28.77 -15.51
CA ALA A 14 0.76 29.05 -15.10
C ALA A 14 1.77 28.14 -15.80
N MET A 15 1.69 27.97 -17.11
CA MET A 15 2.82 27.49 -17.93
C MET A 15 2.70 27.97 -19.38
N ALA A 16 3.22 29.15 -19.68
CA ALA A 16 3.69 29.51 -21.02
C ALA A 16 4.40 30.87 -20.97
N ALA A 17 5.72 30.87 -20.80
CA ALA A 17 6.65 31.78 -21.47
C ALA A 17 8.07 31.59 -20.93
N SER A 18 8.98 31.08 -21.77
CA SER A 18 10.31 31.66 -21.97
C SER A 18 10.98 31.02 -23.18
N GLY A 19 11.66 31.86 -23.96
CA GLY A 19 12.06 31.64 -25.34
C GLY A 19 13.25 30.69 -25.54
N ALA A 20 13.37 30.25 -26.79
CA ALA A 20 14.42 29.35 -27.26
C ALA A 20 15.78 30.05 -27.40
N LEU A 21 16.83 29.39 -26.89
CA LEU A 21 18.21 29.52 -27.34
C LEU A 21 18.77 28.09 -27.41
N SER A 22 19.12 27.67 -28.63
CA SER A 22 19.51 26.31 -28.99
C SER A 22 20.98 26.03 -28.68
N LEU A 23 21.24 25.01 -27.86
CA LEU A 23 22.52 24.29 -27.77
C LEU A 23 22.23 22.77 -27.75
N PRO A 24 22.90 21.94 -28.59
CA PRO A 24 22.70 20.50 -28.59
C PRO A 24 23.55 19.85 -27.49
N GLY A 25 22.97 19.69 -26.31
CA GLY A 25 23.42 18.78 -25.26
C GLY A 25 22.22 17.97 -24.81
N ALA A 26 22.36 16.64 -24.74
CA ALA A 26 21.30 15.74 -24.32
C ALA A 26 20.91 16.01 -22.86
N LEU A 27 20.02 16.97 -22.65
CA LEU A 27 19.22 17.07 -21.45
C LEU A 27 18.15 15.99 -21.56
N THR A 28 18.31 14.92 -20.79
CA THR A 28 17.18 14.09 -20.39
C THR A 28 16.17 15.05 -19.78
N ALA A 29 15.07 15.31 -20.49
CA ALA A 29 13.98 16.10 -19.95
C ALA A 29 13.53 15.37 -18.68
N ALA A 30 13.78 15.97 -17.51
CA ALA A 30 13.27 15.43 -16.26
C ALA A 30 11.76 15.28 -16.45
N SER A 31 11.27 14.04 -16.38
CA SER A 31 9.84 13.77 -16.39
C SER A 31 9.21 14.62 -15.30
N LYS A 32 8.09 15.28 -15.60
CA LYS A 32 7.37 16.02 -14.56
C LYS A 32 7.07 15.05 -13.42
N PRO A 33 7.37 15.41 -12.17
CA PRO A 33 7.06 14.56 -11.03
C PRO A 33 5.57 14.22 -11.06
N PRO A 34 5.16 13.00 -10.66
CA PRO A 34 3.76 12.67 -10.60
C PRO A 34 3.02 13.58 -9.61
N VAL A 35 1.68 13.54 -9.68
CA VAL A 35 0.83 14.55 -9.04
C VAL A 35 1.00 14.53 -7.52
N SER A 36 1.10 13.34 -6.91
CA SER A 36 1.26 13.19 -5.46
C SER A 36 2.55 13.78 -4.94
N GLU A 37 3.67 13.57 -5.63
CA GLU A 37 5.01 14.03 -5.29
C GLU A 37 5.08 15.57 -5.37
N SER A 38 4.44 16.14 -6.39
CA SER A 38 4.28 17.60 -6.52
C SER A 38 3.43 18.19 -5.38
N LEU A 39 2.35 17.51 -4.98
CA LEU A 39 1.51 17.91 -3.87
C LEU A 39 2.22 17.77 -2.53
N VAL A 40 3.04 16.73 -2.33
CA VAL A 40 3.88 16.56 -1.13
C VAL A 40 4.85 17.73 -1.01
N THR A 41 5.47 18.16 -2.11
CA THR A 41 6.35 19.35 -2.12
C THR A 41 5.59 20.62 -1.74
N THR A 42 4.37 20.78 -2.27
CA THR A 42 3.51 21.95 -1.95
C THR A 42 3.06 21.94 -0.49
N LEU A 43 2.64 20.77 0.02
CA LEU A 43 2.27 20.56 1.42
C LEU A 43 3.46 20.91 2.33
N PHE A 44 4.63 20.33 2.05
CA PHE A 44 5.86 20.61 2.78
C PHE A 44 6.16 22.11 2.81
N GLY A 45 6.10 22.81 1.67
CA GLY A 45 6.31 24.26 1.59
C GLY A 45 5.32 25.09 2.40
N SER A 46 4.09 24.60 2.58
CA SER A 46 3.02 25.30 3.31
C SER A 46 3.06 25.15 4.83
N LEU A 47 3.86 24.23 5.37
CA LEU A 47 3.89 23.96 6.81
C LEU A 47 4.50 25.12 7.61
N THR A 48 3.86 25.46 8.74
CA THR A 48 4.43 26.40 9.72
C THR A 48 5.66 25.79 10.41
N GLU A 49 6.46 26.62 11.09
CA GLU A 49 7.60 26.13 11.87
C GLU A 49 7.19 25.10 12.95
N GLU A 50 6.05 25.34 13.61
CA GLU A 50 5.46 24.43 14.59
C GLU A 50 5.08 23.09 13.94
N GLN A 51 4.37 23.12 12.81
CA GLN A 51 3.99 21.90 12.09
C GLN A 51 5.20 21.12 11.60
N ARG A 52 6.25 21.80 11.12
CA ARG A 52 7.48 21.14 10.66
C ARG A 52 8.17 20.39 11.78
N LYS A 53 8.17 20.93 13.00
CA LYS A 53 8.82 20.30 14.15
C LYS A 53 8.21 18.92 14.47
N ASP A 54 6.90 18.77 14.30
CA ASP A 54 6.18 17.55 14.68
C ASP A 54 5.95 16.59 13.50
N LEU A 55 5.99 17.08 12.26
CA LEU A 55 5.69 16.29 11.06
C LEU A 55 6.90 15.99 10.18
N CYS A 56 7.98 16.78 10.26
CA CYS A 56 9.14 16.63 9.37
C CYS A 56 10.32 16.00 10.10
N PHE A 57 10.88 14.94 9.51
CA PHE A 57 11.97 14.14 10.08
C PHE A 57 13.11 13.98 9.07
N PRO A 58 14.33 13.66 9.53
CA PRO A 58 15.39 13.18 8.66
C PRO A 58 14.96 11.97 7.83
N PHE A 59 15.51 11.81 6.63
CA PHE A 59 15.13 10.72 5.73
C PHE A 59 15.40 9.33 6.33
N ASP A 60 16.42 9.17 7.16
CA ASP A 60 16.79 7.91 7.82
C ASP A 60 16.05 7.65 9.14
N HIS A 61 15.06 8.48 9.49
CA HIS A 61 14.33 8.34 10.74
C HIS A 61 13.60 6.97 10.84
N PRO A 62 13.67 6.26 11.98
CA PRO A 62 13.12 4.90 12.11
C PRO A 62 11.62 4.78 11.80
N LEU A 63 10.83 5.82 12.11
CA LEU A 63 9.39 5.84 11.82
C LEU A 63 9.08 5.67 10.33
N ARG A 64 9.99 6.08 9.44
CA ARG A 64 9.83 5.89 8.00
C ARG A 64 9.66 4.42 7.66
N ARG A 65 10.33 3.51 8.38
CA ARG A 65 10.30 2.08 8.08
C ARG A 65 9.22 1.32 8.86
N LYS A 66 8.55 1.98 9.81
CA LYS A 66 7.57 1.34 10.69
C LYS A 66 6.29 1.00 9.92
N VAL A 67 5.67 -0.12 10.27
CA VAL A 67 4.30 -0.47 9.89
C VAL A 67 3.58 -1.13 11.06
N ASP A 68 2.29 -0.84 11.22
CA ASP A 68 1.42 -1.47 12.20
C ASP A 68 -0.04 -1.45 11.70
N ASN A 69 -0.92 -2.21 12.35
CA ASN A 69 -2.31 -2.32 11.91
C ASN A 69 -3.24 -1.20 12.42
N ASN A 70 -2.87 -0.58 13.53
CA ASN A 70 -3.62 0.50 14.16
C ASN A 70 -2.66 1.47 14.85
N TRP A 71 -2.20 2.48 14.11
CA TRP A 71 -1.18 3.40 14.61
C TRP A 71 -1.26 4.76 13.92
N HIS A 72 -0.67 5.73 14.59
CA HIS A 72 -0.34 7.04 14.04
C HIS A 72 1.19 7.18 13.96
N VAL A 73 1.69 7.66 12.84
CA VAL A 73 3.12 7.88 12.58
C VAL A 73 3.64 9.05 13.40
N THR A 74 2.77 10.01 13.72
CA THR A 74 3.04 11.14 14.61
C THR A 74 1.87 11.32 15.57
N GLU A 75 2.10 11.98 16.72
CA GLU A 75 1.03 12.28 17.67
C GLU A 75 -0.07 13.21 17.08
N PRO A 76 0.23 14.27 16.31
CA PRO A 76 -0.82 15.13 15.77
C PRO A 76 -1.66 14.44 14.70
N ILE A 77 -2.98 14.60 14.80
CA ILE A 77 -3.94 14.16 13.77
C ILE A 77 -4.26 15.30 12.80
N ILE A 78 -4.55 14.92 11.54
CA ILE A 78 -4.76 15.84 10.41
C ILE A 78 -5.82 16.90 10.73
N ARG A 79 -6.98 16.49 11.29
CA ARG A 79 -8.13 17.38 11.49
C ARG A 79 -7.81 18.58 12.39
N ASP A 80 -7.05 18.33 13.45
CA ASP A 80 -6.88 19.28 14.54
C ASP A 80 -5.60 20.12 14.38
N PHE A 81 -4.62 19.60 13.62
CA PHE A 81 -3.29 20.20 13.50
C PHE A 81 -3.00 20.89 12.17
N LEU A 82 -3.64 20.46 11.07
CA LEU A 82 -3.45 21.03 9.75
C LEU A 82 -4.54 22.04 9.39
N THR A 83 -4.20 23.05 8.59
CA THR A 83 -5.19 23.99 8.04
C THR A 83 -6.07 23.31 6.99
N ALA A 84 -7.25 23.87 6.69
CA ALA A 84 -8.18 23.27 5.72
C ALA A 84 -7.53 22.97 4.34
N ASP A 85 -6.67 23.88 3.85
CA ASP A 85 -5.97 23.68 2.57
C ASP A 85 -4.92 22.55 2.67
N GLN A 86 -4.21 22.44 3.80
CA GLN A 86 -3.28 21.33 4.05
C GLN A 86 -4.02 19.99 4.17
N GLN A 87 -5.15 19.94 4.88
CA GLN A 87 -5.99 18.75 4.97
C GLN A 87 -6.47 18.30 3.58
N GLN A 88 -6.86 19.25 2.73
CA GLN A 88 -7.25 18.96 1.35
C GLN A 88 -6.08 18.42 0.52
N MET A 89 -4.88 18.98 0.65
CA MET A 89 -3.68 18.45 -0.01
C MET A 89 -3.38 17.01 0.42
N VAL A 90 -3.43 16.72 1.72
CA VAL A 90 -3.24 15.36 2.25
C VAL A 90 -4.27 14.38 1.68
N ARG A 91 -5.53 14.80 1.60
CA ARG A 91 -6.61 14.02 0.99
C ARG A 91 -6.33 13.74 -0.49
N GLU A 92 -5.88 14.73 -1.24
CA GLU A 92 -5.56 14.57 -2.67
C GLU A 92 -4.35 13.68 -2.90
N ILE A 93 -3.27 13.84 -2.11
CA ILE A 93 -2.13 12.92 -2.11
C ILE A 93 -2.64 11.49 -1.90
N PHE A 94 -3.40 11.26 -0.83
CA PHE A 94 -3.93 9.94 -0.50
C PHE A 94 -4.77 9.33 -1.64
N LEU A 95 -5.70 10.10 -2.22
CA LEU A 95 -6.56 9.60 -3.31
C LEU A 95 -5.77 9.31 -4.59
N ASN A 96 -4.68 10.03 -4.84
CA ASN A 96 -3.83 9.84 -6.02
C ASN A 96 -2.82 8.68 -5.84
N LEU A 97 -2.67 8.12 -4.64
CA LEU A 97 -1.94 6.86 -4.40
C LEU A 97 -2.76 5.60 -4.72
N HIS A 98 -3.97 5.79 -5.25
CA HIS A 98 -4.90 4.70 -5.55
C HIS A 98 -5.37 4.79 -7.01
N SER A 99 -5.83 3.65 -7.54
CA SER A 99 -6.45 3.62 -8.85
C SER A 99 -7.74 4.46 -8.88
N GLU A 100 -8.06 5.03 -10.04
CA GLU A 100 -9.29 5.80 -10.21
C GLU A 100 -10.55 4.98 -9.86
N SER A 101 -10.53 3.70 -10.20
CA SER A 101 -11.63 2.76 -9.94
C SER A 101 -11.82 2.42 -8.46
N TYR A 102 -10.79 2.58 -7.63
CA TYR A 102 -10.83 2.07 -6.25
C TYR A 102 -10.63 3.13 -5.15
N ARG A 103 -10.12 4.32 -5.49
CA ARG A 103 -9.89 5.42 -4.52
C ARG A 103 -11.13 5.78 -3.68
N ASN A 104 -12.34 5.63 -4.23
CA ASN A 104 -13.58 5.89 -3.50
C ASN A 104 -13.84 4.82 -2.43
N GLU A 105 -13.57 3.55 -2.72
CA GLU A 105 -13.77 2.45 -1.76
C GLU A 105 -12.77 2.54 -0.61
N VAL A 106 -11.50 2.85 -0.91
CA VAL A 106 -10.50 3.09 0.15
C VAL A 106 -10.88 4.28 1.02
N MET A 107 -11.34 5.38 0.41
CA MET A 107 -11.77 6.54 1.18
C MET A 107 -12.97 6.21 2.08
N LYS A 108 -13.94 5.45 1.59
CA LYS A 108 -15.07 4.98 2.41
C LYS A 108 -14.57 4.13 3.57
N GLN A 109 -13.65 3.21 3.32
CA GLN A 109 -13.05 2.36 4.37
C GLN A 109 -12.36 3.20 5.45
N VAL A 110 -11.44 4.09 5.08
CA VAL A 110 -10.70 4.91 6.07
C VAL A 110 -11.64 5.79 6.88
N VAL A 111 -12.65 6.39 6.24
CA VAL A 111 -13.66 7.18 6.96
C VAL A 111 -14.48 6.30 7.91
N HIS A 112 -14.90 5.11 7.44
CA HIS A 112 -15.72 4.20 8.22
C HIS A 112 -14.99 3.65 9.44
N ASP A 113 -13.76 3.15 9.27
CA ASP A 113 -12.96 2.59 10.36
C ASP A 113 -12.63 3.61 11.45
N ASN A 114 -12.54 4.90 11.10
CA ASN A 114 -12.29 6.00 12.05
C ASN A 114 -13.57 6.63 12.62
N GLY A 115 -14.76 6.11 12.29
CA GLY A 115 -16.04 6.57 12.84
C GLY A 115 -16.25 8.08 12.73
N ALA A 116 -16.56 8.73 13.87
CA ALA A 116 -16.78 10.18 13.92
C ALA A 116 -15.53 11.00 13.55
N GLY A 117 -14.35 10.41 13.67
CA GLY A 117 -13.09 11.06 13.31
C GLY A 117 -12.89 11.18 11.79
N GLY A 118 -13.41 10.21 11.04
CA GLY A 118 -13.30 10.12 9.59
C GLY A 118 -11.84 10.14 9.11
N PHE A 119 -11.62 10.59 7.87
CA PHE A 119 -10.27 10.70 7.29
C PHE A 119 -9.33 11.61 8.08
N GLY A 120 -9.88 12.63 8.74
CA GLY A 120 -9.10 13.58 9.54
C GLY A 120 -8.49 12.98 10.81
N ASP A 121 -8.92 11.78 11.23
CA ASP A 121 -8.32 10.97 12.29
C ASP A 121 -7.19 10.08 11.75
N SER A 122 -6.46 10.59 10.77
CA SER A 122 -5.19 10.02 10.32
C SER A 122 -4.06 10.95 10.71
N SER A 123 -2.83 10.44 10.67
CA SER A 123 -1.62 11.21 10.91
C SER A 123 -0.70 11.12 9.70
N ILE A 124 0.20 12.08 9.55
CA ILE A 124 1.18 12.10 8.47
C ILE A 124 2.59 12.35 9.01
N ALA A 125 3.59 11.90 8.28
CA ALA A 125 4.98 12.30 8.45
C ALA A 125 5.62 12.58 7.08
N LEU A 126 6.56 13.51 7.07
CA LEU A 126 7.42 13.82 5.93
C LEU A 126 8.86 13.51 6.33
N PHE A 127 9.50 12.61 5.60
CA PHE A 127 10.88 12.24 5.80
C PHE A 127 11.73 12.85 4.70
N GLY A 128 12.85 13.50 5.04
CA GLY A 128 13.69 14.19 4.06
C GLY A 128 13.10 15.50 3.55
N GLU A 129 13.57 15.97 2.39
CA GLU A 129 13.22 17.27 1.83
C GLU A 129 12.65 17.15 0.40
N PRO A 130 11.32 17.18 0.26
CA PRO A 130 10.66 17.11 -1.05
C PRO A 130 11.13 18.20 -2.02
N GLY A 131 11.46 17.81 -3.25
CA GLY A 131 11.85 18.73 -4.33
C GLY A 131 13.35 19.06 -4.41
N THR A 132 14.13 18.78 -3.36
CA THR A 132 15.59 19.04 -3.32
C THR A 132 16.42 17.79 -3.05
N GLY A 133 15.80 16.69 -2.61
CA GLY A 133 16.48 15.42 -2.38
C GLY A 133 15.52 14.25 -2.22
N LYS A 134 15.99 13.21 -1.53
CA LYS A 134 15.15 12.07 -1.14
C LYS A 134 14.06 12.54 -0.19
N PHE A 135 12.85 12.05 -0.40
CA PHE A 135 11.76 12.27 0.52
C PHE A 135 10.82 11.08 0.61
N GLU A 136 10.02 11.03 1.67
CA GLU A 136 8.90 10.11 1.76
C GLU A 136 7.78 10.74 2.58
N PHE A 137 6.58 10.81 2.01
CA PHE A 137 5.35 11.09 2.75
C PHE A 137 4.75 9.77 3.22
N VAL A 138 4.38 9.69 4.50
CA VAL A 138 3.72 8.52 5.09
C VAL A 138 2.42 8.96 5.74
N LEU A 139 1.31 8.33 5.40
CA LEU A 139 0.00 8.48 6.06
C LEU A 139 -0.36 7.20 6.78
N THR A 140 -0.82 7.33 8.02
CA THR A 140 -1.22 6.20 8.87
C THR A 140 -2.46 6.50 9.68
N SER A 141 -3.26 5.46 9.88
CA SER A 141 -4.42 5.43 10.79
C SER A 141 -4.79 3.97 11.03
N ARG A 142 -5.92 3.72 11.68
CA ARG A 142 -6.54 2.39 11.74
C ARG A 142 -6.69 1.83 10.33
N HIS A 143 -6.14 0.64 10.10
CA HIS A 143 -6.27 -0.10 8.85
C HIS A 143 -5.71 0.59 7.59
N VAL A 144 -4.75 1.50 7.75
CA VAL A 144 -4.10 2.10 6.59
C VAL A 144 -2.67 2.55 6.90
N THR A 145 -1.74 2.18 6.02
CA THR A 145 -0.43 2.80 5.88
C THR A 145 -0.21 3.02 4.39
N ARG A 146 0.02 4.27 3.99
CA ARG A 146 0.30 4.67 2.60
C ARG A 146 1.52 5.56 2.53
N ARG A 147 2.23 5.44 1.43
CA ARG A 147 3.55 6.03 1.23
C ARG A 147 3.62 6.67 -0.14
N CYS A 148 4.37 7.77 -0.23
CA CYS A 148 4.68 8.46 -1.47
C CYS A 148 6.14 8.90 -1.36
N ASP A 149 7.05 8.16 -2.00
CA ASP A 149 8.49 8.37 -1.89
C ASP A 149 9.11 9.01 -3.14
N GLY A 150 8.36 9.10 -4.25
CA GLY A 150 8.86 9.65 -5.51
C GLY A 150 10.13 8.94 -5.99
N ASP A 151 10.15 7.61 -5.91
CA ASP A 151 11.27 6.73 -6.24
C ASP A 151 12.55 7.00 -5.40
N SER A 152 12.40 7.58 -4.20
CA SER A 152 13.52 7.87 -3.30
C SER A 152 14.08 6.62 -2.62
N VAL A 153 13.28 5.55 -2.48
CA VAL A 153 13.66 4.31 -1.82
C VAL A 153 13.92 3.22 -2.85
N ALA A 154 15.19 3.06 -3.22
CA ALA A 154 15.59 2.12 -4.25
C ALA A 154 15.14 0.68 -3.97
N GLY A 155 14.51 0.04 -4.97
CA GLY A 155 14.15 -1.37 -4.93
C GLY A 155 13.05 -1.71 -3.92
N LYS A 156 12.16 -0.77 -3.60
CA LYS A 156 11.08 -0.95 -2.63
C LYS A 156 9.76 -0.48 -3.24
N ALA A 157 8.87 -1.43 -3.54
CA ALA A 157 7.52 -1.03 -3.94
C ALA A 157 6.87 -0.20 -2.85
N PHE A 158 6.11 0.82 -3.24
CA PHE A 158 5.43 1.74 -2.33
C PHE A 158 6.39 2.47 -1.39
N GLY A 159 7.70 2.54 -1.66
CA GLY A 159 8.68 3.11 -0.73
C GLY A 159 8.95 2.31 0.55
N GLY A 160 8.27 1.19 0.77
CA GLY A 160 8.41 0.38 1.99
C GLY A 160 7.16 -0.45 2.33
N PRO A 161 7.14 -1.10 3.50
CA PRO A 161 6.01 -1.95 3.89
C PRO A 161 4.73 -1.12 4.11
N ILE A 162 3.61 -1.63 3.61
CA ILE A 162 2.29 -1.02 3.77
C ILE A 162 1.34 -1.95 4.52
N PHE A 163 0.26 -1.36 5.02
CA PHE A 163 -0.83 -2.06 5.66
C PHE A 163 -2.16 -1.53 5.13
N TYR A 164 -3.13 -2.42 4.97
CA TYR A 164 -4.52 -2.03 4.75
C TYR A 164 -5.49 -3.06 5.31
N GLY A 165 -6.69 -2.64 5.64
CA GLY A 165 -7.72 -3.52 6.18
C GLY A 165 -9.08 -2.86 6.20
N HIS A 166 -10.07 -3.56 6.74
CA HIS A 166 -11.41 -2.99 6.95
C HIS A 166 -12.16 -3.80 8.00
N ALA A 167 -12.81 -3.13 8.95
CA ALA A 167 -13.80 -3.71 9.86
C ALA A 167 -15.21 -3.26 9.46
N ALA A 168 -15.80 -3.94 8.48
CA ALA A 168 -17.02 -3.53 7.78
C ALA A 168 -18.31 -3.63 8.60
N GLN A 169 -18.43 -4.63 9.46
CA GLN A 169 -19.64 -4.85 10.29
C GLN A 169 -19.34 -5.04 11.78
N GLY A 170 -18.11 -4.77 12.21
CA GLY A 170 -17.68 -4.90 13.60
C GLY A 170 -16.31 -5.56 13.74
N PHE A 171 -15.91 -5.83 14.98
CA PHE A 171 -14.60 -6.42 15.26
C PHE A 171 -14.48 -7.87 14.81
N ASN A 172 -15.56 -8.68 14.95
CA ASN A 172 -15.62 -10.03 14.41
C ASN A 172 -16.60 -10.04 13.25
N GLU A 173 -16.09 -10.26 12.04
CA GLU A 173 -16.91 -10.34 10.83
C GLU A 173 -17.53 -11.74 10.65
N LYS A 174 -18.55 -11.80 9.79
CA LYS A 174 -19.19 -13.04 9.35
C LYS A 174 -18.34 -13.72 8.26
N PRO A 175 -18.53 -15.04 8.02
CA PRO A 175 -17.77 -15.80 7.01
C PRO A 175 -17.67 -15.15 5.62
N ASP A 176 -18.73 -14.46 5.19
CA ASP A 176 -18.82 -13.85 3.87
C ASP A 176 -18.32 -12.40 3.81
N HIS A 177 -17.80 -11.86 4.92
CA HIS A 177 -17.26 -10.50 5.05
C HIS A 177 -18.14 -9.41 4.40
N PRO A 178 -19.44 -9.34 4.72
CA PRO A 178 -20.38 -8.51 3.98
C PRO A 178 -20.07 -7.03 4.13
N GLY A 179 -19.89 -6.35 3.01
CA GLY A 179 -19.51 -4.93 2.96
C GLY A 179 -18.01 -4.67 3.13
N ASN A 180 -17.18 -5.71 3.30
CA ASN A 180 -15.74 -5.54 3.36
C ASN A 180 -15.17 -5.23 1.97
N VAL A 181 -14.61 -4.03 1.80
CA VAL A 181 -14.12 -3.55 0.50
C VAL A 181 -12.99 -4.40 -0.08
N TYR A 182 -12.25 -5.17 0.74
CA TYR A 182 -11.10 -5.98 0.30
C TYR A 182 -11.42 -7.48 0.17
N TRP A 183 -12.62 -7.95 0.51
CA TRP A 183 -12.95 -9.38 0.50
C TRP A 183 -12.85 -10.03 -0.88
N PHE A 184 -12.96 -9.25 -1.96
CA PHE A 184 -12.74 -9.75 -3.32
C PHE A 184 -11.35 -10.37 -3.53
N GLN A 185 -10.33 -9.91 -2.79
CA GLN A 185 -8.98 -10.45 -2.86
C GLN A 185 -8.92 -11.88 -2.29
N ALA A 186 -9.60 -12.14 -1.17
CA ALA A 186 -9.71 -13.48 -0.61
C ALA A 186 -10.53 -14.40 -1.51
N LYS A 187 -11.63 -13.92 -2.10
CA LYS A 187 -12.40 -14.70 -3.08
C LYS A 187 -11.51 -15.13 -4.26
N ARG A 188 -10.69 -14.23 -4.80
CA ARG A 188 -9.75 -14.57 -5.88
C ARG A 188 -8.73 -15.63 -5.46
N ALA A 189 -8.16 -15.53 -4.25
CA ALA A 189 -7.23 -16.55 -3.75
C ALA A 189 -7.93 -17.91 -3.54
N ASN A 190 -9.17 -17.91 -3.04
CA ASN A 190 -9.96 -19.13 -2.87
C ASN A 190 -10.29 -19.82 -4.19
N GLU A 191 -10.43 -19.08 -5.30
CA GLU A 191 -10.54 -19.69 -6.63
C GLU A 191 -9.28 -20.51 -6.98
N VAL A 192 -8.07 -20.05 -6.62
CA VAL A 192 -6.85 -20.85 -6.79
C VAL A 192 -6.97 -22.15 -5.98
N PHE A 193 -7.38 -22.05 -4.72
CA PHE A 193 -7.54 -23.22 -3.85
C PHE A 193 -8.53 -24.25 -4.43
N ALA A 194 -9.66 -23.77 -4.97
CA ALA A 194 -10.66 -24.62 -5.59
C ALA A 194 -10.10 -25.39 -6.80
N MET A 195 -9.17 -24.79 -7.54
CA MET A 195 -8.48 -25.43 -8.68
C MET A 195 -7.45 -26.49 -8.26
N LEU A 196 -6.99 -26.50 -7.01
CA LEU A 196 -5.99 -27.45 -6.54
C LEU A 196 -6.55 -28.87 -6.43
N ASP A 197 -5.75 -29.87 -6.80
CA ASP A 197 -6.06 -31.28 -6.53
C ASP A 197 -5.86 -31.64 -5.03
N GLY A 198 -6.22 -32.86 -4.63
CA GLY A 198 -6.11 -33.29 -3.23
C GLY A 198 -4.69 -33.17 -2.65
N LYS A 199 -3.65 -33.56 -3.41
CA LYS A 199 -2.26 -33.49 -2.96
C LYS A 199 -1.77 -32.05 -2.87
N GLN A 200 -2.21 -31.22 -3.81
CA GLN A 200 -1.89 -29.80 -3.81
C GLN A 200 -2.55 -29.08 -2.63
N ARG A 201 -3.82 -29.39 -2.32
CA ARG A 201 -4.52 -28.84 -1.14
C ARG A 201 -3.83 -29.22 0.16
N GLU A 202 -3.37 -30.46 0.31
CA GLU A 202 -2.59 -30.90 1.48
C GLU A 202 -1.31 -30.06 1.69
N LYS A 203 -0.61 -29.69 0.61
CA LYS A 203 0.55 -28.80 0.67
C LYS A 203 0.18 -27.35 0.98
N ALA A 204 -0.92 -26.87 0.38
CA ALA A 204 -1.36 -25.49 0.50
C ALA A 204 -1.95 -25.17 1.89
N LEU A 205 -2.52 -26.17 2.59
CA LEU A 205 -3.15 -25.99 3.89
C LEU A 205 -2.17 -26.05 5.05
N VAL A 206 -2.09 -24.94 5.77
CA VAL A 206 -1.22 -24.73 6.92
C VAL A 206 -2.08 -24.49 8.17
N LEU A 207 -1.62 -24.95 9.34
CA LEU A 207 -2.44 -24.93 10.56
C LEU A 207 -2.71 -23.52 11.09
N GLN A 208 -1.68 -22.73 11.34
CA GLN A 208 -1.80 -21.38 11.89
C GLN A 208 -1.05 -20.37 11.03
N PRO A 209 -1.58 -19.17 10.84
CA PRO A 209 -0.83 -18.08 10.22
C PRO A 209 0.24 -17.54 11.16
N ARG A 210 1.14 -16.74 10.59
CA ARG A 210 2.06 -15.92 11.39
C ARG A 210 1.29 -14.96 12.31
N PRO A 211 1.82 -14.62 13.49
CA PRO A 211 1.23 -13.58 14.33
C PRO A 211 1.46 -12.19 13.73
N GLU A 212 0.51 -11.29 13.97
CA GLU A 212 0.64 -9.87 13.63
C GLU A 212 1.45 -9.14 14.69
N ARG A 213 2.63 -8.64 14.32
CA ARG A 213 3.61 -7.99 15.21
C ARG A 213 4.32 -6.83 14.51
N GLY A 214 3.56 -5.89 13.94
CA GLY A 214 4.10 -4.74 13.23
C GLY A 214 5.10 -5.13 12.14
N ASN A 215 6.27 -4.50 12.12
CA ASN A 215 7.40 -4.81 11.22
C ASN A 215 7.77 -6.30 11.15
N ALA A 216 7.69 -7.04 12.26
CA ALA A 216 8.05 -8.47 12.25
C ALA A 216 7.09 -9.31 11.37
N THR A 217 5.87 -8.82 11.11
CA THR A 217 4.90 -9.49 10.22
C THR A 217 5.35 -9.48 8.76
N VAL A 218 6.01 -8.40 8.35
CA VAL A 218 6.42 -8.09 6.97
C VAL A 218 7.91 -8.35 6.71
N GLN A 219 8.59 -9.03 7.63
CA GLN A 219 9.99 -9.40 7.44
C GLN A 219 10.11 -10.33 6.23
N LEU A 220 10.93 -9.92 5.27
CA LEU A 220 11.15 -10.69 4.05
C LEU A 220 12.03 -11.90 4.33
N ARG A 221 11.65 -13.06 3.79
CA ARG A 221 12.49 -14.25 3.83
C ARG A 221 13.51 -14.22 2.72
N ARG A 222 14.71 -14.71 3.02
CA ARG A 222 15.78 -14.93 2.03
C ARG A 222 15.47 -16.18 1.20
N ASP A 223 16.06 -16.25 0.01
CA ASP A 223 16.02 -17.46 -0.83
C ASP A 223 16.57 -18.68 -0.08
N GLY A 224 16.00 -19.85 -0.33
CA GLY A 224 16.37 -21.11 0.32
C GLY A 224 15.86 -21.31 1.76
N VAL A 225 15.16 -20.34 2.35
CA VAL A 225 14.41 -20.55 3.60
C VAL A 225 13.12 -21.31 3.28
N GLY A 226 12.79 -22.33 4.06
CA GLY A 226 11.53 -23.06 3.91
C GLY A 226 10.32 -22.12 3.98
N LEU A 227 9.52 -22.12 2.92
CA LEU A 227 8.27 -21.38 2.83
C LEU A 227 7.10 -22.31 3.22
N GLU A 228 6.07 -21.73 3.83
CA GLU A 228 4.83 -22.45 4.10
C GLU A 228 3.94 -22.49 2.86
N GLY A 229 3.08 -23.51 2.77
CA GLY A 229 2.12 -23.65 1.69
C GLY A 229 2.68 -24.37 0.46
N ILE A 230 1.95 -24.29 -0.65
CA ILE A 230 2.32 -24.91 -1.92
C ILE A 230 3.27 -23.99 -2.71
N PRO A 231 4.45 -24.45 -3.15
CA PRO A 231 5.28 -23.71 -4.08
C PRO A 231 4.52 -23.43 -5.37
N VAL A 232 4.60 -22.21 -5.90
CA VAL A 232 3.97 -21.87 -7.18
C VAL A 232 4.56 -22.71 -8.32
N ALA A 233 5.83 -23.14 -8.21
CA ALA A 233 6.45 -24.07 -9.15
C ALA A 233 5.69 -25.40 -9.29
N ASP A 234 5.04 -25.88 -8.22
CA ASP A 234 4.28 -27.14 -8.16
C ASP A 234 2.86 -27.02 -8.75
N LEU A 235 2.46 -25.82 -9.18
CA LEU A 235 1.15 -25.57 -9.78
C LEU A 235 1.14 -25.89 -11.29
N ALA A 236 -0.01 -26.33 -11.78
CA ALA A 236 -0.26 -26.46 -13.22
C ALA A 236 -0.30 -25.08 -13.89
N SER A 237 -0.15 -25.05 -15.22
CA SER A 237 -0.03 -23.79 -15.97
C SER A 237 -1.26 -22.87 -15.82
N ASP A 238 -2.47 -23.44 -15.76
CA ASP A 238 -3.72 -22.71 -15.54
C ASP A 238 -3.83 -22.17 -14.10
N GLN A 239 -3.40 -22.96 -13.11
CA GLN A 239 -3.31 -22.53 -11.71
C GLN A 239 -2.30 -21.39 -11.53
N LYS A 240 -1.12 -21.47 -12.17
CA LYS A 240 -0.11 -20.39 -12.19
C LYS A 240 -0.68 -19.12 -12.81
N ALA A 241 -1.40 -19.24 -13.93
CA ALA A 241 -2.08 -18.11 -14.55
C ALA A 241 -3.14 -17.49 -13.64
N HIS A 242 -3.79 -18.30 -12.78
CA HIS A 242 -4.76 -17.79 -11.81
C HIS A 242 -4.10 -17.11 -10.60
N VAL A 243 -2.90 -17.53 -10.17
CA VAL A 243 -2.09 -16.79 -9.18
C VAL A 243 -1.70 -15.40 -9.70
N LEU A 244 -1.42 -15.26 -11.01
CA LEU A 244 -1.21 -13.93 -11.60
C LEU A 244 -2.45 -13.04 -11.48
N LYS A 245 -3.67 -13.59 -11.66
CA LYS A 245 -4.91 -12.83 -11.42
C LYS A 245 -5.11 -12.45 -9.95
N VAL A 246 -4.62 -13.27 -9.01
CA VAL A 246 -4.57 -12.88 -7.59
C VAL A 246 -3.73 -11.62 -7.44
N LEU A 247 -2.51 -11.59 -8.01
CA LEU A 247 -1.65 -10.39 -7.98
C LEU A 247 -2.31 -9.17 -8.65
N GLU A 248 -3.01 -9.37 -9.76
CA GLU A 248 -3.78 -8.29 -10.43
C GLU A 248 -4.85 -7.70 -9.50
N ASP A 249 -5.68 -8.54 -8.86
CA ASP A 249 -6.72 -8.09 -7.92
C ASP A 249 -6.13 -7.48 -6.64
N LEU A 250 -4.99 -8.01 -6.18
CA LEU A 250 -4.23 -7.48 -5.06
C LEU A 250 -3.70 -6.07 -5.33
N LEU A 251 -3.22 -5.82 -6.56
CA LEU A 251 -2.62 -4.55 -6.97
C LEU A 251 -3.62 -3.53 -7.54
N MET A 252 -4.81 -3.96 -7.95
CA MET A 252 -5.88 -3.11 -8.49
C MET A 252 -6.22 -1.86 -7.64
N PRO A 253 -6.17 -1.90 -6.29
CA PRO A 253 -6.39 -0.71 -5.46
C PRO A 253 -5.40 0.44 -5.68
N PHE A 254 -4.21 0.18 -6.20
CA PHE A 254 -3.09 1.12 -6.20
C PHE A 254 -2.92 1.83 -7.55
N ARG A 255 -2.20 2.96 -7.56
CA ARG A 255 -1.94 3.72 -8.78
C ARG A 255 -1.04 2.95 -9.76
N PRO A 256 -1.14 3.19 -11.09
CA PRO A 256 -0.41 2.42 -12.10
C PRO A 256 1.11 2.33 -11.88
N GLU A 257 1.72 3.39 -11.34
CA GLU A 257 3.15 3.45 -11.06
C GLU A 257 3.57 2.39 -10.02
N ASP A 258 2.85 2.32 -8.90
CA ASP A 258 3.13 1.36 -7.83
C ASP A 258 2.83 -0.08 -8.27
N VAL A 259 1.81 -0.27 -9.14
CA VAL A 259 1.51 -1.57 -9.76
C VAL A 259 2.66 -2.02 -10.64
N ALA A 260 3.18 -1.13 -11.50
CA ALA A 260 4.28 -1.44 -12.41
C ALA A 260 5.57 -1.79 -11.64
N GLU A 261 5.91 -1.00 -10.61
CA GLU A 261 7.07 -1.27 -9.75
C GLU A 261 6.94 -2.61 -9.03
N SER A 262 5.79 -2.85 -8.39
CA SER A 262 5.50 -4.11 -7.69
C SER A 262 5.66 -5.33 -8.60
N MET A 263 5.07 -5.27 -9.80
CA MET A 263 5.16 -6.37 -10.77
C MET A 263 6.57 -6.55 -11.31
N ALA A 264 7.34 -5.47 -11.53
CA ALA A 264 8.73 -5.57 -11.95
C ALA A 264 9.60 -6.29 -10.91
N LEU A 265 9.43 -5.96 -9.62
CA LEU A 265 10.15 -6.62 -8.53
C LEU A 265 9.79 -8.11 -8.41
N ILE A 266 8.50 -8.44 -8.48
CA ILE A 266 8.04 -9.84 -8.44
C ILE A 266 8.55 -10.62 -9.66
N GLN A 267 8.52 -10.03 -10.86
CA GLN A 267 9.01 -10.66 -12.09
C GLN A 267 10.52 -10.86 -12.07
N LYS A 268 11.29 -9.93 -11.49
CA LYS A 268 12.75 -10.07 -11.34
C LYS A 268 13.11 -11.34 -10.57
N VAL A 269 12.35 -11.67 -9.52
CA VAL A 269 12.55 -12.89 -8.72
C VAL A 269 12.02 -14.14 -9.43
N GLY A 270 10.89 -13.99 -10.13
CA GLY A 270 10.14 -15.07 -10.76
C GLY A 270 9.07 -15.62 -9.83
N LEU A 271 7.82 -15.66 -10.32
CA LEU A 271 6.67 -16.06 -9.52
C LEU A 271 6.81 -17.48 -8.95
N GLU A 272 7.48 -18.38 -9.66
CA GLU A 272 7.69 -19.78 -9.26
C GLU A 272 8.54 -19.95 -7.98
N LYS A 273 9.28 -18.91 -7.56
CA LYS A 273 10.02 -18.91 -6.29
C LYS A 273 9.15 -18.60 -5.07
N HIS A 274 7.87 -18.29 -5.26
CA HIS A 274 6.94 -17.97 -4.19
C HIS A 274 6.11 -19.20 -3.80
N SER A 275 5.51 -19.15 -2.62
CA SER A 275 4.59 -20.17 -2.11
C SER A 275 3.28 -19.52 -1.67
N LEU A 276 2.19 -20.25 -1.87
CA LEU A 276 0.83 -19.87 -1.49
C LEU A 276 0.35 -20.75 -0.33
N ALA A 277 0.05 -20.14 0.81
CA ALA A 277 -0.44 -20.81 2.01
C ALA A 277 -1.87 -20.36 2.32
N PHE A 278 -2.72 -21.30 2.74
CA PHE A 278 -4.06 -21.06 3.27
C PHE A 278 -4.16 -21.62 4.69
N TYR A 279 -4.80 -20.89 5.60
CA TYR A 279 -4.69 -21.18 7.04
C TYR A 279 -5.98 -21.66 7.67
N LYS A 280 -6.05 -22.95 8.01
CA LYS A 280 -7.25 -23.59 8.59
C LYS A 280 -7.63 -23.09 9.98
N GLY A 281 -6.67 -22.64 10.80
CA GLY A 281 -6.96 -22.14 12.15
C GLY A 281 -7.78 -20.84 12.17
N HIS A 282 -7.89 -20.20 11.01
CA HIS A 282 -8.55 -18.91 10.84
C HIS A 282 -9.77 -18.96 9.88
N ASP A 283 -10.23 -20.16 9.52
CA ASP A 283 -11.48 -20.37 8.78
C ASP A 283 -12.67 -19.89 9.64
N ILE A 284 -13.30 -18.79 9.21
CA ILE A 284 -14.50 -18.25 9.82
C ILE A 284 -15.68 -18.96 9.19
N GLY A 285 -16.39 -19.76 10.00
CA GLY A 285 -17.56 -20.50 9.54
C GLY A 285 -17.30 -21.98 9.26
N GLU A 286 -16.04 -22.40 9.23
CA GLU A 286 -15.64 -23.80 8.99
C GLU A 286 -16.20 -24.34 7.67
N ASP A 287 -16.26 -23.47 6.65
CA ASP A 287 -16.91 -23.75 5.36
C ASP A 287 -15.90 -24.09 4.26
N GLY A 288 -14.59 -24.04 4.56
CA GLY A 288 -13.53 -24.30 3.60
C GLY A 288 -13.28 -23.14 2.62
N VAL A 289 -13.86 -21.96 2.88
CA VAL A 289 -13.45 -20.69 2.28
C VAL A 289 -12.41 -20.07 3.21
N TRP A 290 -11.18 -19.94 2.73
CA TRP A 290 -10.06 -19.52 3.55
C TRP A 290 -10.02 -17.99 3.71
N ASP A 291 -10.32 -17.51 4.91
CA ASP A 291 -10.27 -16.08 5.24
C ASP A 291 -8.85 -15.56 5.36
N THR A 292 -7.90 -16.43 5.72
CA THR A 292 -6.50 -16.07 5.94
C THR A 292 -5.61 -16.89 5.02
N TRP A 293 -4.76 -16.19 4.27
CA TRP A 293 -3.83 -16.78 3.31
C TRP A 293 -2.60 -15.89 3.13
N GLN A 294 -1.58 -16.41 2.48
CA GLN A 294 -0.32 -15.69 2.28
C GLN A 294 0.34 -16.11 0.97
N LEU A 295 0.79 -15.11 0.21
CA LEU A 295 1.77 -15.28 -0.86
C LEU A 295 3.12 -14.76 -0.37
N GLU A 296 4.12 -15.62 -0.27
CA GLU A 296 5.44 -15.27 0.25
C GLU A 296 6.55 -15.89 -0.59
N GLY A 297 7.68 -15.19 -0.69
CA GLY A 297 8.90 -15.67 -1.33
C GLY A 297 10.02 -14.65 -1.19
N PRO A 298 11.15 -14.85 -1.87
CA PRO A 298 12.24 -13.88 -1.87
C PRO A 298 11.73 -12.52 -2.33
N GLY A 299 11.85 -11.49 -1.48
CA GLY A 299 11.44 -10.14 -1.83
C GLY A 299 9.92 -9.87 -1.80
N LEU A 300 9.08 -10.82 -1.37
CA LEU A 300 7.62 -10.63 -1.28
C LEU A 300 7.04 -11.25 -0.02
N VAL A 301 6.30 -10.44 0.74
CA VAL A 301 5.29 -10.90 1.68
C VAL A 301 3.98 -10.20 1.35
N TRP A 302 2.94 -10.97 1.05
CA TRP A 302 1.56 -10.52 1.01
C TRP A 302 0.73 -11.41 1.93
N HIS A 303 0.49 -10.95 3.16
CA HIS A 303 -0.25 -11.69 4.17
C HIS A 303 -1.64 -11.09 4.32
N PHE A 304 -2.65 -11.79 3.82
CA PHE A 304 -4.07 -11.42 3.95
C PHE A 304 -4.68 -12.22 5.10
N ARG A 305 -5.24 -11.53 6.07
CA ARG A 305 -5.84 -12.12 7.27
C ARG A 305 -7.26 -11.59 7.44
N GLY A 306 -8.26 -12.42 7.15
CA GLY A 306 -9.68 -12.09 7.29
C GLY A 306 -10.22 -12.21 8.72
N LYS A 307 -9.53 -12.93 9.62
CA LYS A 307 -9.98 -13.11 11.01
C LYS A 307 -9.22 -12.21 11.97
N PRO A 308 -9.86 -11.42 12.87
CA PRO A 308 -11.32 -11.37 13.08
C PRO A 308 -12.05 -10.46 12.07
N HIS A 309 -11.32 -9.64 11.34
CA HIS A 309 -11.71 -8.88 10.14
C HIS A 309 -10.46 -8.71 9.26
N VAL A 310 -10.62 -8.10 8.06
CA VAL A 310 -9.54 -8.02 7.08
C VAL A 310 -8.41 -7.10 7.56
N HIS A 311 -7.22 -7.69 7.68
CA HIS A 311 -5.91 -7.08 7.82
C HIS A 311 -5.00 -7.59 6.70
N THR A 312 -4.28 -6.71 6.02
CA THR A 312 -3.38 -7.09 4.94
C THR A 312 -2.03 -6.40 5.09
N TRP A 313 -0.99 -7.22 5.24
CA TRP A 313 0.39 -6.79 5.43
C TRP A 313 1.17 -7.06 4.14
N VAL A 314 1.80 -6.01 3.60
CA VAL A 314 2.47 -6.10 2.30
C VAL A 314 3.87 -5.51 2.39
N HIS A 315 4.83 -6.24 1.82
CA HIS A 315 6.17 -5.74 1.59
C HIS A 315 6.74 -6.41 0.35
N ILE A 316 7.15 -5.59 -0.61
CA ILE A 316 7.76 -6.02 -1.87
C ILE A 316 9.07 -5.26 -2.03
N ALA A 317 10.16 -6.00 -2.15
CA ALA A 317 11.49 -5.44 -2.25
C ALA A 317 12.37 -6.25 -3.18
N ASP A 318 13.35 -5.59 -3.76
CA ASP A 318 14.45 -6.24 -4.44
C ASP A 318 15.27 -7.05 -3.40
N PRO A 319 15.35 -8.39 -3.54
CA PRO A 319 16.12 -9.21 -2.59
C PRO A 319 17.63 -8.94 -2.64
N ASP A 320 18.12 -8.28 -3.68
CA ASP A 320 19.54 -7.89 -3.81
C ASP A 320 19.87 -6.58 -3.08
N VAL A 321 18.84 -5.84 -2.64
CA VAL A 321 18.99 -4.59 -1.89
C VAL A 321 18.85 -4.88 -0.39
N PRO A 322 19.71 -4.32 0.48
CA PRO A 322 19.57 -4.50 1.92
C PRO A 322 18.17 -4.16 2.43
N ASP A 323 17.54 -5.10 3.12
CA ASP A 323 16.25 -4.86 3.76
C ASP A 323 16.46 -4.11 5.08
N GLU A 324 16.44 -2.78 5.01
CA GLU A 324 16.57 -1.93 6.19
C GLU A 324 15.28 -1.83 7.02
N ALA A 325 14.18 -2.44 6.57
CA ALA A 325 12.86 -2.36 7.20
C ALA A 325 12.57 -3.45 8.25
N ALA A 326 13.56 -4.31 8.54
CA ALA A 326 13.52 -5.38 9.53
C ALA A 326 14.36 -5.07 10.77
#